data_AF-A0A3M1FF88-F1
#
_entry.id   AF-A0A3M1FF88-F1
#
_cell.length_a   1.000
_cell.length_b   1.000
_cell.length_c   1.000
_cell.angle_alpha   90.00
_cell.angle_beta   90.00
_cell.angle_gamma   90.00
#
_symmetry.space_group_name_H-M   'P 1'
#
loop_
_entity.id
_entity.type
_entity.pdbx_description
1 polymer ?
#
loop_
_entity_poly.entity_id
_entity_poly.type
_entity_poly.pdbx_seq_one_letter_code
_entity_poly.pdbx_strand_id
1 'polypeptide(L)' 'MLVLGIAGNFGLYTGAVNMMQQWHMFFSLSISGILAGMIEAAIITFVFMYPLAKIYNSLNKNGKI' A
#
# COMPACT_ATOMS: atom_id res chain seq x y z
N MET A 1 -1.31 7.07 -2.72
CA MET A 1 -2.69 7.28 -2.22
C MET A 1 -3.04 8.74 -2.10
N LEU A 2 -2.29 9.54 -1.34
CA LEU A 2 -2.62 10.95 -1.07
C LEU A 2 -2.65 11.83 -2.34
N VAL A 3 -1.66 11.69 -3.24
CA VAL A 3 -1.62 12.41 -4.53
C VAL A 3 -2.81 12.06 -5.43
N LEU A 4 -3.15 10.77 -5.53
CA LEU A 4 -4.28 10.30 -6.35
C LEU A 4 -5.63 10.64 -5.72
N GLY A 5 -5.73 10.67 -4.39
CA GLY A 5 -6.92 11.15 -3.68
C GLY A 5 -7.19 12.63 -3.94
N ILE A 6 -6.14 13.46 -3.91
CA ILE A 6 -6.26 14.90 -4.24
C ILE A 6 -6.58 15.07 -5.72
N ALA A 7 -5.78 14.49 -6.63
CA ALA A 7 -5.96 14.62 -8.08
C ALA A 7 -7.33 14.08 -8.56
N GLY A 8 -7.78 12.97 -7.99
CA GLY A 8 -9.09 12.40 -8.28
C GLY A 8 -10.25 13.28 -7.84
N ASN A 9 -10.10 14.05 -6.75
CA ASN A 9 -11.11 15.01 -6.32
C ASN A 9 -11.24 16.21 -7.28
N PHE A 10 -10.22 16.47 -8.11
CA PHE A 10 -10.26 17.44 -9.21
C PHE A 10 -10.70 16.80 -10.55
N GLY A 11 -11.12 15.54 -10.56
CA GLY A 11 -11.50 14.82 -11.78
C GLY A 11 -10.33 14.43 -12.68
N LEU A 12 -9.09 14.54 -12.19
CA LEU A 12 -7.88 14.17 -12.92
C LEU A 12 -7.47 12.74 -12.57
N TYR A 13 -6.89 12.02 -13.53
CA TYR A 13 -6.38 10.65 -13.34
C TYR A 13 -7.43 9.65 -12.83
N THR A 14 -8.69 9.80 -13.24
CA THR A 14 -9.81 8.92 -12.85
C THR A 14 -9.52 7.43 -13.11
N GLY A 15 -8.79 7.10 -14.18
CA GLY A 15 -8.33 5.74 -14.44
C GLY A 15 -7.40 5.18 -13.35
N ALA A 16 -6.43 5.98 -12.89
CA ALA A 16 -5.54 5.59 -11.80
C ALA A 16 -6.26 5.52 -10.45
N VAL A 17 -7.27 6.37 -10.23
CA VAL A 17 -8.12 6.34 -9.04
C VAL A 17 -8.97 5.06 -9.01
N ASN A 18 -9.57 4.69 -10.15
CA ASN A 18 -10.32 3.44 -10.27
C ASN A 18 -9.44 2.21 -10.00
N MET A 19 -8.22 2.19 -10.54
CA MET A 19 -7.25 1.13 -10.23
C MET A 19 -6.92 1.09 -8.74
N MET A 20 -6.70 2.25 -8.10
CA MET A 20 -6.42 2.31 -6.66
C MET A 20 -7.60 1.82 -5.82
N GLN A 21 -8.84 2.12 -6.22
CA GLN A 21 -10.04 1.62 -5.55
C GLN A 21 -10.22 0.10 -5.73
N GLN A 22 -9.74 -0.47 -6.84
CA GLN A 22 -9.72 -1.93 -7.02
C GLN A 22 -8.63 -2.61 -6.18
N TRP A 23 -7.48 -1.97 -6.01
CA TRP A 23 -6.30 -2.56 -5.35
C TRP A 23 -6.33 -2.40 -3.82
N HIS A 24 -7.08 -1.42 -3.32
CA HIS A 24 -7.17 -1.11 -1.89
C HIS A 24 -8.63 -1.10 -1.47
N MET A 25 -8.99 -2.10 -0.66
CA MET A 25 -10.40 -2.37 -0.30
C MET A 25 -11.01 -1.22 0.52
N PHE A 26 -10.17 -0.49 1.25
CA PHE A 26 -10.58 0.63 2.10
C PHE A 26 -10.30 2.01 1.48
N PHE A 27 -9.72 2.06 0.28
CA PHE A 27 -9.42 3.34 -0.37
C PHE A 27 -10.68 3.96 -1.00
N SER A 28 -10.93 5.23 -0.67
CA SER A 28 -11.93 6.05 -1.35
C SER A 28 -11.46 7.50 -1.43
N LEU A 29 -12.15 8.32 -2.24
CA LEU A 29 -11.88 9.75 -2.41
C LEU A 29 -12.20 10.61 -1.18
N SER A 30 -12.72 10.00 -0.10
CA SER A 30 -12.91 10.68 1.17
C SER A 30 -11.59 10.73 1.97
N ILE A 31 -11.44 11.74 2.82
CA ILE A 31 -10.25 11.91 3.68
C ILE A 31 -10.01 10.66 4.53
N SER A 32 -11.07 10.07 5.09
CA SER A 32 -11.00 8.84 5.88
C SER A 32 -10.60 7.63 5.03
N GLY A 33 -11.09 7.53 3.79
CA GLY A 33 -10.69 6.46 2.86
C GLY A 33 -9.23 6.53 2.42
N ILE A 34 -8.70 7.73 2.20
CA ILE A 34 -7.28 7.92 1.88
C ILE A 34 -6.41 7.46 3.06
N LEU A 35 -6.77 7.83 4.29
CA LEU A 35 -6.07 7.41 5.50
C LEU A 35 -6.17 5.90 5.71
N ALA A 36 -7.36 5.31 5.55
CA ALA A 36 -7.58 3.89 5.69
C ALA A 36 -6.76 3.08 4.66
N GLY A 37 -6.75 3.51 3.39
CA GLY A 37 -5.89 2.92 2.37
C GLY A 37 -4.40 2.98 2.75
N MET A 38 -3.94 4.12 3.30
CA MET A 38 -2.52 4.27 3.69
C MET A 38 -2.14 3.31 4.80
N ILE A 39 -3.02 3.14 5.79
CA ILE A 39 -2.83 2.20 6.89
C ILE A 39 -2.88 0.76 6.36
N GLU A 40 -3.83 0.42 5.50
CA GLU A 40 -3.95 -0.88 4.85
C GLU A 40 -2.65 -1.25 4.12
N ALA A 41 -2.14 -0.35 3.27
CA ALA A 41 -0.90 -0.58 2.54
C ALA A 41 0.31 -0.75 3.47
N ALA A 42 0.40 0.03 4.55
CA ALA A 42 1.47 -0.09 5.53
C ALA A 42 1.42 -1.43 6.28
N ILE A 43 0.23 -1.87 6.70
CA ILE A 43 0.04 -3.16 7.39
C ILE A 43 0.37 -4.32 6.46
N ILE A 44 -0.18 -4.32 5.24
CA ILE A 44 0.09 -5.36 4.24
C ILE A 44 1.60 -5.44 3.98
N THR A 45 2.24 -4.29 3.70
CA THR A 45 3.69 -4.25 3.46
C THR A 45 4.46 -4.81 4.65
N PHE A 46 4.10 -4.45 5.87
CA PHE A 46 4.76 -4.97 7.07
C PHE A 46 4.58 -6.50 7.21
N VAL A 47 3.36 -7.00 7.03
CA VAL A 47 3.04 -8.43 7.13
C VAL A 47 3.81 -9.26 6.10
N PHE A 48 4.03 -8.74 4.89
CA PHE A 48 4.80 -9.44 3.86
C PHE A 48 6.31 -9.23 3.99
N MET A 49 6.78 -8.00 4.24
CA MET A 49 8.22 -7.71 4.32
C MET A 49 8.87 -8.21 5.60
N TYR A 50 8.17 -8.22 6.74
CA TYR A 50 8.75 -8.69 8.00
C TYR A 50 9.21 -10.17 7.94
N PRO A 51 8.38 -11.15 7.53
CA PRO A 51 8.81 -12.53 7.39
C PRO A 51 9.88 -12.70 6.30
N LEU A 52 9.78 -11.97 5.18
CA LEU A 52 10.82 -11.99 4.14
C LEU A 52 12.17 -11.50 4.68
N ALA A 53 12.19 -10.37 5.39
CA ALA A 53 13.38 -9.84 6.03
C ALA A 53 13.94 -10.80 7.09
N LYS A 54 13.07 -11.45 7.87
CA LYS A 54 13.47 -12.47 8.85
C LYS A 54 14.10 -13.70 8.17
N ILE A 55 13.51 -14.19 7.09
CA ILE A 55 14.05 -15.31 6.30
C ILE A 55 15.38 -14.92 5.69
N TYR A 56 15.46 -13.77 5.04
CA TYR A 56 16.69 -13.23 4.45
C TYR A 56 17.81 -13.13 5.49
N ASN A 57 17.54 -12.52 6.65
CA ASN A 57 18.52 -12.41 7.73
C ASN A 57 18.91 -13.77 8.32
N SER A 58 17.98 -14.73 8.38
CA SER A 58 18.28 -16.09 8.82
C SER A 58 19.18 -16.82 7.83
N LEU A 59 18.92 -16.70 6.53
CA LEU A 59 19.75 -17.30 5.47
C LEU A 59 21.15 -16.70 5.44
N ASN A 60 21.26 -15.37 5.54
CA ASN A 60 22.52 -14.65 5.61
C ASN A 60 23.32 -15.04 6.88
N LYS A 61 22.68 -15.06 8.07
CA LYS A 61 23.35 -15.50 9.31
C LYS A 61 23.85 -16.94 9.26
N ASN A 62 23.19 -17.81 8.50
CA ASN A 62 23.57 -19.21 8.34
C ASN A 62 24.57 -19.43 7.18
N GLY A 63 25.06 -18.35 6.53
CA GLY A 63 26.04 -18.42 5.44
C GLY A 63 25.57 -19.21 4.22
N LYS A 64 24.24 -19.31 4.02
CA LYS A 64 23.65 -20.06 2.89
C LYS A 64 23.49 -19.20 1.62
N ILE A 65 23.79 -17.92 1.73
CA ILE A 65 23.90 -16.90 0.67
C ILE A 65 24.79 -15.77 1.18
#